data_AF-A0A1F4DAM4-F1
#
_entry.id   AF-A0A1F4DAM4-F1
#
_cell.length_a   1.000
_cell.length_b   1.000
_cell.length_c   1.000
_cell.angle_alpha   90.00
_cell.angle_beta   90.00
_cell.angle_gamma   90.00
#
_symmetry.space_group_name_H-M   'P 1'
#
loop_
_entity.id
_entity.type
_entity.pdbx_description
1 polymer ?
#
loop_
_entity_poly.entity_id
_entity_poly.type
_entity_poly.pdbx_seq_one_letter_code
_entity_poly.pdbx_strand_id
1 'polypeptide(L)'
;MSDILVTKIMLGVFGNVPAFDTNFKKGFHVATFGPKALRKISAVYEEHSTVIDRYRTLTLDFVSGEPTSRKYTRAKVIDMAFFIEGMS
;
A
#
# COMPACT_ATOMS: atom_id res chain seq x y z
N MET A 1 0.20 -20.05 -5.78
CA MET A 1 0.30 -19.07 -4.67
C MET A 1 -0.67 -17.94 -4.96
N SER A 2 -1.49 -17.51 -4.00
CA SER A 2 -2.47 -16.43 -4.24
C SER A 2 -1.78 -15.07 -4.34
N ASP A 3 -2.30 -14.17 -5.19
CA ASP A 3 -1.87 -12.76 -5.29
C ASP A 3 -1.78 -12.09 -3.92
N ILE A 4 -2.70 -12.45 -3.00
CA ILE A 4 -2.74 -11.91 -1.64
C ILE A 4 -1.44 -12.22 -0.89
N LEU A 5 -0.98 -13.48 -0.91
CA LEU A 5 0.20 -13.87 -0.15
C LEU A 5 1.47 -13.27 -0.75
N VAL A 6 1.59 -13.31 -2.08
CA VAL A 6 2.73 -12.71 -2.80
C VAL A 6 2.82 -11.22 -2.49
N THR A 7 1.73 -10.49 -2.68
CA THR A 7 1.73 -9.03 -2.51
C THR A 7 1.84 -8.60 -1.06
N LYS A 8 1.38 -9.38 -0.08
CA LYS A 8 1.66 -9.13 1.35
C LYS A 8 3.14 -9.26 1.70
N ILE A 9 3.84 -10.24 1.11
CA ILE A 9 5.30 -10.34 1.26
C ILE A 9 5.97 -9.14 0.58
N MET A 10 5.51 -8.78 -0.62
CA MET A 10 6.00 -7.60 -1.34
C MET A 10 5.84 -6.31 -0.54
N LEU A 11 4.71 -6.13 0.12
CA LEU A 11 4.46 -5.00 1.01
C LEU A 11 5.32 -5.06 2.28
N GLY A 12 5.31 -6.18 3.00
CA GLY A 12 5.93 -6.31 4.32
C GLY A 12 7.46 -6.36 4.29
N VAL A 13 8.05 -6.99 3.27
CA VAL A 13 9.50 -7.16 3.15
C VAL A 13 10.12 -6.07 2.27
N PHE A 14 9.53 -5.82 1.10
CA PHE A 14 10.12 -4.90 0.11
C PHE A 14 9.47 -3.52 0.11
N GLY A 15 8.26 -3.36 0.64
CA GLY A 15 7.54 -2.09 0.69
C GLY A 15 7.22 -1.48 -0.67
N ASN A 16 7.12 -2.29 -1.73
CA ASN A 16 7.07 -1.82 -3.12
C ASN A 16 5.70 -1.95 -3.82
N VAL A 17 4.81 -2.81 -3.32
CA VAL A 17 3.47 -3.04 -3.89
C VAL A 17 2.45 -3.14 -2.75
N PRO A 18 1.26 -2.54 -2.86
CA PRO A 18 0.16 -2.74 -1.91
C PRO A 18 -0.25 -4.21 -1.77
N ALA A 19 -0.90 -4.60 -0.68
CA ALA A 19 -1.42 -5.95 -0.55
C ALA A 19 -2.72 -6.08 -1.37
N PHE A 20 -2.77 -7.02 -2.32
CA PHE A 20 -3.93 -7.27 -3.18
C PHE A 20 -5.01 -8.10 -2.46
N ASP A 21 -5.32 -7.74 -1.21
CA ASP A 21 -6.40 -8.35 -0.43
C ASP A 21 -7.79 -7.86 -0.90
N THR A 22 -8.85 -8.38 -0.27
CA THR A 22 -10.23 -8.10 -0.69
C THR A 22 -10.57 -6.62 -0.64
N ASN A 23 -10.16 -5.91 0.41
CA ASN A 23 -10.52 -4.51 0.60
C ASN A 23 -9.74 -3.63 -0.35
N PHE A 24 -8.42 -3.82 -0.47
CA PHE A 24 -7.63 -3.07 -1.45
C PHE A 24 -8.18 -3.28 -2.86
N LYS A 25 -8.47 -4.52 -3.26
CA LYS A 25 -9.02 -4.81 -4.59
C LYS A 25 -10.36 -4.14 -4.84
N LYS A 26 -11.24 -4.12 -3.84
CA LYS A 26 -12.54 -3.43 -3.89
C LYS A 26 -12.36 -1.92 -4.01
N GLY A 27 -11.64 -1.29 -3.08
CA GLY A 27 -11.45 0.17 -3.08
C GLY A 27 -10.63 0.67 -4.27
N PHE A 28 -9.59 -0.08 -4.66
CA PHE A 28 -8.75 0.27 -5.80
C PHE A 28 -9.36 -0.15 -7.15
N HIS A 29 -10.47 -0.89 -7.15
CA HIS A 29 -11.14 -1.40 -8.35
C HIS A 29 -10.17 -2.19 -9.26
N VAL A 30 -9.55 -3.25 -8.71
CA VAL A 30 -8.67 -4.18 -9.45
C VAL A 30 -8.94 -5.64 -9.07
N ALA A 31 -8.77 -6.56 -10.02
CA ALA A 31 -9.05 -7.97 -9.79
C ALA A 31 -7.81 -8.81 -9.43
N THR A 32 -6.72 -8.65 -10.18
CA THR A 32 -5.51 -9.47 -10.06
C THR A 32 -4.25 -8.62 -10.09
N PHE A 33 -3.19 -9.15 -9.47
CA PHE A 33 -1.86 -8.58 -9.53
C PHE A 33 -1.24 -8.81 -10.91
N GLY A 34 -0.66 -7.77 -11.50
CA GLY A 34 -0.02 -7.86 -12.81
C GLY A 34 0.30 -6.50 -13.44
N PRO A 35 0.85 -6.48 -14.66
CA PRO A 35 1.36 -5.26 -15.29
C PRO A 35 0.32 -4.14 -15.43
N LYS A 36 -0.95 -4.49 -15.72
CA LYS A 36 -2.04 -3.51 -15.82
C LYS A 36 -2.30 -2.83 -14.47
N ALA A 37 -2.35 -3.60 -13.38
CA ALA A 37 -2.56 -3.07 -12.04
C ALA A 37 -1.35 -2.23 -11.59
N LEU A 38 -0.13 -2.65 -11.89
CA LEU A 38 1.09 -1.88 -11.59
C LEU A 38 1.12 -0.52 -12.30
N ARG A 39 0.74 -0.46 -13.58
CA ARG A 39 0.61 0.81 -14.30
C ARG A 39 -0.45 1.72 -13.67
N LYS A 40 -1.59 1.15 -13.26
CA LYS A 40 -2.65 1.91 -12.55
C LYS A 40 -2.14 2.46 -11.21
N ILE A 41 -1.37 1.68 -10.45
CA ILE A 41 -0.75 2.14 -9.20
C ILE A 41 0.22 3.29 -9.46
N SER A 42 1.04 3.20 -10.52
CA SER A 42 1.95 4.30 -10.92
C SER A 42 1.17 5.58 -11.22
N ALA A 43 0.13 5.48 -12.05
CA ALA A 43 -0.70 6.63 -12.41
C ALA A 43 -1.34 7.29 -11.19
N VAL A 44 -1.88 6.50 -10.26
CA VAL A 44 -2.46 7.01 -9.00
C VAL A 44 -1.41 7.66 -8.12
N TYR A 45 -0.20 7.11 -8.05
CA TYR A 45 0.90 7.77 -7.34
C TYR A 45 1.27 9.09 -7.99
N GLU A 46 1.42 9.14 -9.32
CA GLU A 46 1.80 10.35 -10.05
C GLU A 46 0.76 11.46 -9.85
N GLU A 47 -0.53 11.12 -9.98
CA GLU A 47 -1.66 12.05 -9.83
C GLU A 47 -1.79 12.59 -8.40
N HIS A 48 -1.50 11.78 -7.38
CA HIS A 48 -1.68 12.16 -5.97
C HIS A 48 -0.38 12.21 -5.16
N SER A 49 0.76 12.36 -5.82
CA SER A 49 2.10 12.24 -5.23
C SER A 49 2.29 13.13 -4.02
N THR A 50 1.82 14.39 -4.08
CA THR A 50 1.91 15.36 -2.99
C THR A 50 1.20 14.86 -1.72
N VAL A 51 -0.01 14.32 -1.85
CA VAL A 51 -0.79 13.81 -0.72
C VAL A 51 -0.16 12.52 -0.19
N ILE A 52 0.17 11.58 -1.08
CA ILE A 52 0.78 10.30 -0.70
C ILE A 52 2.10 10.51 0.04
N ASP A 53 2.98 11.39 -0.47
CA ASP A 53 4.27 11.65 0.17
C ASP A 53 4.13 12.43 1.49
N ARG A 54 3.10 13.28 1.63
CA ARG A 54 2.78 13.95 2.91
C ARG A 54 2.36 12.96 4.00
N TYR A 55 1.60 11.92 3.66
CA TYR A 55 1.07 10.95 4.63
C TYR A 55 2.03 9.79 4.96
N ARG A 56 3.30 9.87 4.55
CA ARG A 56 4.35 8.93 4.96
C ARG A 56 4.77 9.19 6.41
N THR A 57 3.98 8.70 7.36
CA THR A 57 4.25 8.81 8.80
C THR A 57 5.38 7.88 9.27
N LEU A 58 5.99 8.19 10.41
CA LEU A 58 7.01 7.34 11.04
C LEU A 58 6.39 6.04 11.54
N THR A 59 7.09 4.92 11.35
CA THR A 59 6.71 3.64 11.95
C THR A 59 7.06 3.64 13.42
N LEU A 60 6.34 2.85 14.21
CA LEU A 60 6.60 2.70 15.65
C LEU A 60 7.54 1.52 15.91
N ASP A 61 8.41 1.67 16.90
CA ASP A 61 9.12 0.55 17.48
C ASP A 61 8.13 -0.32 18.25
N PHE A 62 8.21 -1.64 18.06
CA PHE A 62 7.18 -2.54 18.59
C PHE A 62 7.20 -2.65 20.11
N VAL A 63 8.36 -2.52 20.74
CA VAL A 63 8.51 -2.69 22.18
C VAL A 63 8.18 -1.39 22.92
N SER A 64 8.74 -0.27 22.45
CA SER A 64 8.60 1.03 23.12
C SER A 64 7.36 1.81 22.69
N GLY A 65 6.80 1.54 21.51
CA GLY A 65 5.73 2.34 20.92
C GLY A 65 6.19 3.70 20.39
N GLU A 66 7.48 4.02 20.51
CA GLU A 66 8.03 5.31 20.09
C GLU A 66 8.26 5.37 18.56
N PRO A 67 8.19 6.56 17.94
CA PRO A 67 8.51 6.71 16.53
C PRO A 67 9.96 6.30 16.20
N THR A 68 10.10 5.49 15.17
CA THR A 68 11.41 5.17 14.55
C THR A 68 11.78 6.21 13.49
N SER A 69 12.99 6.12 12.93
CA SER A 69 13.41 6.94 11.78
C SER A 69 12.81 6.47 10.43
N ARG A 70 12.14 5.32 10.38
CA ARG A 70 11.57 4.76 9.16
C ARG A 70 10.19 5.34 8.92
N LYS A 71 9.90 5.73 7.69
CA LYS A 71 8.56 6.16 7.25
C LYS A 71 7.83 5.02 6.57
N TYR A 72 6.50 5.04 6.59
CA TYR A 72 5.70 4.27 5.65
C TYR A 72 6.17 4.50 4.22
N THR A 73 6.24 3.40 3.46
CA THR A 73 6.50 3.46 2.03
C THR A 73 5.28 4.02 1.32
N ARG A 74 5.46 4.50 0.09
CA ARG A 74 4.34 4.94 -0.78
C ARG A 74 3.33 3.81 -0.98
N ALA A 75 3.84 2.59 -1.20
CA ALA A 75 3.00 1.40 -1.31
C ALA A 75 2.14 1.20 -0.06
N LYS A 76 2.68 1.42 1.15
CA LYS A 76 1.92 1.30 2.39
C LYS A 76 0.84 2.38 2.56
N VAL A 77 1.13 3.61 2.13
CA VAL A 77 0.14 4.70 2.17
C VAL A 77 -1.02 4.41 1.18
N ILE A 78 -0.69 4.01 -0.05
CA ILE A 78 -1.67 3.62 -1.07
C ILE A 78 -2.50 2.40 -0.62
N ASP A 79 -1.84 1.39 -0.06
CA ASP A 79 -2.46 0.21 0.54
C ASP A 79 -3.55 0.59 1.55
N MET A 80 -3.23 1.48 2.50
CA MET A 80 -4.19 1.89 3.52
C MET A 80 -5.33 2.77 2.98
N ALA A 81 -5.04 3.67 2.04
CA ALA A 81 -6.07 4.52 1.45
C ALA A 81 -7.18 3.67 0.79
N PHE A 82 -6.78 2.70 -0.04
CA PHE A 82 -7.75 1.85 -0.74
C PHE A 82 -8.26 0.67 0.09
N PHE A 83 -7.56 0.29 1.16
CA PHE A 83 -8.13 -0.60 2.16
C PHE A 83 -9.35 0.05 2.83
N ILE A 84 -9.24 1.31 3.25
CA ILE A 84 -10.36 2.05 3.87
C ILE A 84 -11.50 2.24 2.87
N GLU A 85 -11.21 2.66 1.64
CA GLU A 85 -12.21 2.77 0.56
C GLU A 85 -12.92 1.43 0.27
N GLY A 86 -12.21 0.30 0.44
CA GLY A 86 -12.79 -1.03 0.27
C GLY A 86 -13.74 -1.45 1.41
N MET A 87 -13.64 -0.82 2.58
CA MET A 87 -14.53 -1.09 3.71
C MET A 87 -15.89 -0.40 3.59
N SER A 88 -15.98 0.67 2.80
CA SER A 88 -17.23 1.40 2.50
C SER A 88 -18.23 0.63 1.64
#